data_AF-A0A6A3BWH1-F1
#
_entry.id   AF-A0A6A3BWH1-F1
#
_cell.length_a   1.000
_cell.length_b   1.000
_cell.length_c   1.000
_cell.angle_alpha   90.00
_cell.angle_beta   90.00
_cell.angle_gamma   90.00
#
_symmetry.space_group_name_H-M   'P 1'
#
loop_
_entity.id
_entity.type
_entity.pdbx_description
1 polymer ?
#
loop_
_entity_poly.entity_id
_entity_poly.type
_entity_poly.pdbx_seq_one_letter_code
_entity_poly.pdbx_strand_id
1 'polypeptide(L)'
;MRSLSAKEAWRLLQEEFHSDEKIRNIRLNTLRSQYDNMKMKENEDIKGYTSKFMEVVNQMKIHGENISDAKIVQKILGSLDRKFNTMTIIIVESKDVTKLSVIELKRSLLAHEHKFSKNEENTSS
;
A
#
# COMPACT_ATOMS: atom_id res chain seq x y z
N MET A 1 -6.86 -41.25 28.11
CA MET A 1 -7.13 -39.82 27.80
C MET A 1 -6.67 -38.99 28.98
N ARG A 2 -5.68 -38.11 28.82
CA ARG A 2 -5.35 -37.12 29.86
C ARG A 2 -6.46 -36.06 29.82
N SER A 3 -7.28 -36.00 30.87
CA SER A 3 -8.24 -34.91 31.06
C SER A 3 -7.46 -33.73 31.64
N LEU A 4 -7.45 -32.61 30.93
CA LEU A 4 -6.90 -31.35 31.44
C LEU A 4 -7.85 -30.81 32.50
N SER A 5 -7.31 -30.32 33.61
CA SER A 5 -8.11 -29.53 34.54
C SER A 5 -8.60 -28.25 33.85
N ALA A 6 -9.75 -27.72 34.28
CA ALA A 6 -10.29 -26.47 33.74
C ALA A 6 -9.27 -25.31 33.83
N LYS A 7 -8.44 -25.30 34.89
CA LYS A 7 -7.37 -24.32 35.10
C LYS A 7 -6.25 -24.43 34.06
N GLU A 8 -5.83 -25.65 33.71
CA GLU A 8 -4.80 -25.88 32.69
C GLU A 8 -5.33 -25.53 31.30
N ALA A 9 -6.58 -25.91 30.99
CA ALA A 9 -7.23 -25.54 29.74
C ALA A 9 -7.33 -24.02 29.57
N TRP A 10 -7.70 -23.29 30.63
CA TRP A 10 -7.74 -21.82 30.62
C TRP A 10 -6.36 -21.19 30.38
N ARG A 11 -5.31 -21.71 31.03
CA ARG A 11 -3.94 -21.20 30.85
C ARG A 11 -3.44 -21.39 29.42
N LEU A 12 -3.69 -22.56 28.81
CA LEU A 12 -3.31 -22.84 27.43
C LEU A 12 -4.02 -21.90 26.45
N LEU A 13 -5.32 -21.64 26.65
CA LEU A 13 -6.09 -20.67 25.86
C LEU A 13 -5.51 -19.26 25.96
N GLN A 14 -5.14 -18.82 27.17
CA GLN A 14 -4.50 -17.52 27.35
C GLN A 14 -3.16 -17.45 26.62
N GLU A 15 -2.31 -18.47 26.75
CA GLU A 15 -1.00 -18.52 26.13
C GLU A 15 -1.08 -18.48 24.59
N GLU A 16 -2.02 -19.24 24.01
CA GLU A 16 -2.30 -19.24 22.57
C GLU A 16 -2.73 -17.85 22.10
N PHE A 17 -3.70 -17.22 22.78
CA PHE A 17 -4.21 -15.90 22.39
C PHE A 17 -3.13 -14.81 22.44
N HIS A 18 -2.28 -14.82 23.48
CA HIS A 18 -1.15 -13.88 23.58
C HIS A 18 -0.10 -14.14 22.48
N SER A 19 0.15 -15.41 22.14
CA SER A 19 1.08 -15.78 21.08
C SER A 19 0.56 -15.31 19.71
N ASP A 20 -0.74 -15.48 19.45
CA ASP A 20 -1.42 -14.96 18.27
C ASP A 20 -1.32 -13.43 18.18
N GLU A 21 -1.52 -12.72 19.29
CA GLU A 21 -1.37 -11.27 19.32
C GLU A 21 0.06 -10.83 19.01
N LYS A 22 1.07 -11.50 19.58
CA LYS A 22 2.48 -11.23 19.28
C LYS A 22 2.79 -11.47 17.80
N ILE A 23 2.31 -12.58 17.23
CA ILE A 23 2.51 -12.90 15.81
C ILE A 23 1.83 -11.86 14.92
N ARG A 24 0.60 -11.44 15.24
CA ARG A 24 -0.09 -10.34 14.53
C ARG A 24 0.73 -9.05 14.55
N ASN A 25 1.24 -8.66 15.72
CA ASN A 25 2.03 -7.44 15.87
C ASN A 25 3.35 -7.50 15.09
N ILE A 26 4.04 -8.64 15.09
CA ILE A 26 5.26 -8.84 14.28
C ILE A 26 4.95 -8.69 12.79
N ARG A 27 3.89 -9.37 12.30
CA ARG A 27 3.46 -9.27 10.89
C ARG A 27 3.11 -7.83 10.51
N LEU A 28 2.37 -7.13 11.38
CA LEU A 28 2.02 -5.73 11.15
C LEU A 28 3.26 -4.84 11.04
N ASN A 29 4.25 -5.02 11.92
CA ASN A 29 5.50 -4.28 11.86
C ASN A 29 6.29 -4.57 10.58
N THR A 30 6.30 -5.82 10.11
CA THR A 30 6.89 -6.15 8.81
C THR A 30 6.18 -5.44 7.66
N LEU A 31 4.84 -5.42 7.67
CA LEU A 31 4.05 -4.72 6.65
C LEU A 31 4.26 -3.20 6.66
N ARG A 32 4.37 -2.58 7.83
CA ARG A 32 4.73 -1.16 7.98
C ARG A 32 6.08 -0.85 7.35
N SER A 33 7.09 -1.67 7.64
CA SER A 33 8.41 -1.54 7.02
C SER A 33 8.35 -1.69 5.50
N GLN A 34 7.56 -2.64 4.99
CA GLN A 34 7.36 -2.79 3.55
C GLN A 34 6.69 -1.54 2.95
N TYR A 35 5.57 -1.09 3.53
CA TYR A 35 4.85 0.12 3.13
C TYR A 35 5.76 1.35 3.09
N ASP A 36 6.58 1.53 4.12
CA ASP A 36 7.48 2.68 4.23
C ASP A 36 8.57 2.68 3.16
N ASN A 37 9.09 1.49 2.83
CA ASN A 37 10.15 1.30 1.85
C ASN A 37 9.66 1.10 0.41
N MET A 38 8.34 1.08 0.17
CA MET A 38 7.81 0.95 -1.19
C MET A 38 8.24 2.12 -2.05
N LYS A 39 8.83 1.80 -3.20
CA LYS A 39 9.17 2.74 -4.28
C LYS A 39 8.87 2.07 -5.61
N MET A 40 8.36 2.86 -6.55
CA MET A 40 8.17 2.40 -7.93
C MET A 40 9.53 2.23 -8.60
N LYS A 41 9.70 1.15 -9.35
CA LYS A 41 10.92 0.92 -10.15
C LYS A 41 10.82 1.65 -11.49
N GLU A 42 11.97 1.98 -12.10
CA GLU A 42 12.02 2.71 -13.38
C GLU A 42 11.22 2.02 -14.50
N ASN A 43 11.30 0.69 -14.61
CA ASN A 43 10.62 -0.10 -15.65
C ASN A 43 9.26 -0.69 -15.21
N GLU A 44 8.76 -0.24 -14.06
CA GLU A 44 7.46 -0.65 -13.59
C GLU A 44 6.36 0.24 -14.20
N ASP A 45 5.19 -0.34 -14.46
CA ASP A 45 4.01 0.40 -14.90
C ASP A 45 3.18 0.87 -13.69
N ILE A 46 2.35 1.91 -13.87
CA ILE A 46 1.51 2.44 -12.79
C ILE A 46 0.53 1.37 -12.28
N LYS A 47 0.00 0.54 -13.17
CA LYS A 47 -0.97 -0.50 -12.80
C LYS A 47 -0.34 -1.54 -11.88
N GLY A 48 0.83 -2.06 -12.21
CA GLY A 48 1.57 -3.04 -11.44
C GLY A 48 2.02 -2.46 -10.10
N TYR A 49 2.55 -1.24 -10.11
CA TYR A 49 2.96 -0.55 -8.88
C TYR A 49 1.80 -0.34 -7.92
N THR A 50 0.72 0.29 -8.38
CA THR A 50 -0.44 0.60 -7.53
C THR A 50 -1.13 -0.66 -7.02
N SER A 51 -1.09 -1.76 -7.77
CA SER A 51 -1.68 -3.04 -7.33
C SER A 51 -0.90 -3.65 -6.17
N LYS A 52 0.44 -3.72 -6.28
CA LYS A 52 1.30 -4.18 -5.17
C LYS A 52 1.19 -3.27 -3.95
N PHE A 53 1.09 -1.97 -4.17
CA PHE A 53 0.92 -1.00 -3.08
C PHE A 53 -0.38 -1.26 -2.30
N MET A 54 -1.48 -1.45 -3.02
CA MET A 54 -2.77 -1.73 -2.39
C MET A 54 -2.82 -3.10 -1.72
N GLU A 55 -2.08 -4.09 -2.20
CA GLU A 55 -1.94 -5.38 -1.54
C GLU A 55 -1.36 -5.21 -0.12
N VAL A 56 -0.25 -4.48 0.02
CA VAL A 56 0.36 -4.20 1.33
C VAL A 56 -0.61 -3.43 2.24
N VAL A 57 -1.25 -2.37 1.72
CA VAL A 57 -2.24 -1.59 2.47
C VAL A 57 -3.40 -2.46 2.95
N ASN A 58 -3.90 -3.35 2.11
CA ASN A 58 -5.01 -4.24 2.46
C ASN A 58 -4.59 -5.24 3.54
N GLN A 59 -3.37 -5.79 3.47
CA GLN A 59 -2.84 -6.66 4.53
C GLN A 59 -2.72 -5.91 5.87
N MET A 60 -2.26 -4.66 5.86
CA MET A 60 -2.20 -3.84 7.07
C MET A 60 -3.60 -3.61 7.67
N LYS A 61 -4.60 -3.32 6.81
CA LYS A 61 -6.00 -3.16 7.23
C LYS A 61 -6.58 -4.45 7.83
N ILE A 62 -6.31 -5.61 7.24
CA ILE A 62 -6.71 -6.93 7.77
C ILE A 62 -6.12 -7.17 9.16
N HIS A 63 -4.90 -6.69 9.40
CA HIS A 63 -4.23 -6.78 10.69
C HIS A 63 -4.60 -5.66 11.68
N GLY A 64 -5.66 -4.89 11.40
CA GLY A 64 -6.25 -3.92 12.32
C GLY A 64 -5.74 -2.49 12.19
N GLU A 65 -4.91 -2.18 11.19
CA GLU A 65 -4.40 -0.84 10.97
C GLU A 65 -5.35 0.00 10.12
N ASN A 66 -5.75 1.17 10.63
CA ASN A 66 -6.60 2.09 9.88
C ASN A 66 -5.75 3.06 9.05
N ILE A 67 -5.78 2.89 7.73
CA ILE A 67 -5.08 3.77 6.78
C ILE A 67 -6.11 4.48 5.91
N SER A 68 -6.19 5.80 6.09
CA SER A 68 -7.05 6.70 5.30
C SER A 68 -6.58 6.81 3.86
N ASP A 69 -7.51 7.03 2.94
CA ASP A 69 -7.22 7.28 1.51
C ASP A 69 -6.23 8.44 1.30
N ALA A 70 -6.33 9.53 2.07
CA ALA A 70 -5.41 10.65 2.00
C ALA A 70 -3.94 10.21 2.22
N LYS A 71 -3.68 9.39 3.25
CA LYS A 71 -2.35 8.81 3.52
C LYS A 71 -1.89 7.90 2.38
N ILE A 72 -2.79 7.10 1.81
CA ILE A 72 -2.48 6.21 0.68
C ILE A 72 -2.07 7.04 -0.54
N VAL A 73 -2.86 8.06 -0.88
CA VAL A 73 -2.60 8.97 -2.01
C VAL A 73 -1.27 9.70 -1.85
N GLN A 74 -1.03 10.31 -0.69
CA GLN A 74 0.23 11.00 -0.41
C GLN A 74 1.43 10.06 -0.51
N LYS A 75 1.31 8.85 0.05
CA LYS A 75 2.39 7.88 0.00
C LYS A 75 2.68 7.43 -1.43
N ILE A 76 1.66 7.11 -2.22
CA ILE A 76 1.83 6.76 -3.65
C ILE A 76 2.54 7.89 -4.38
N LEU A 77 2.05 9.13 -4.29
CA LEU A 77 2.65 10.28 -4.98
C LEU A 77 4.12 10.49 -4.60
N GLY A 78 4.48 10.28 -3.34
CA GLY A 78 5.85 10.43 -2.84
C GLY A 78 6.78 9.26 -3.16
N SER A 79 6.26 8.13 -3.66
CA SER A 79 7.02 6.92 -3.95
C SER A 79 7.03 6.53 -5.44
N LEU A 80 6.40 7.34 -6.30
CA LEU A 80 6.48 7.17 -7.75
C LEU A 80 7.91 7.39 -8.25
N ASP A 81 8.20 6.80 -9.41
CA ASP A 81 9.44 7.04 -10.12
C ASP A 81 9.55 8.49 -10.60
N ARG A 82 10.78 8.97 -10.75
CA ARG A 82 11.06 10.37 -11.15
C ARG A 82 10.40 10.76 -12.46
N LYS A 83 10.14 9.80 -13.37
CA LYS A 83 9.41 10.05 -14.62
C LYS A 83 7.99 10.63 -14.40
N PHE A 84 7.41 10.46 -13.21
CA PHE A 84 6.10 11.01 -12.85
C PHE A 84 6.17 12.30 -12.01
N ASN A 85 7.36 12.84 -11.69
CA ASN A 85 7.49 14.03 -10.84
C ASN A 85 6.65 15.21 -11.30
N THR A 86 6.66 15.52 -12.61
CA THR A 86 5.87 16.61 -13.17
C THR A 86 4.37 16.40 -12.93
N MET A 87 3.88 15.17 -13.11
CA MET A 87 2.47 14.84 -12.87
C MET A 87 2.12 14.91 -11.38
N THR A 88 3.01 14.46 -10.49
CA THR A 88 2.86 14.60 -9.04
C THR A 88 2.71 16.06 -8.64
N ILE A 89 3.57 16.95 -9.14
CA ILE A 89 3.49 18.40 -8.89
C ILE A 89 2.14 18.95 -9.38
N ILE A 90 1.74 18.64 -10.62
CA ILE A 90 0.46 19.10 -11.18
C ILE A 90 -0.72 18.65 -10.31
N ILE A 91 -0.74 17.40 -9.84
CA ILE A 91 -1.83 16.89 -8.99
C ILE A 91 -1.86 17.63 -7.65
N VAL A 92 -0.69 17.85 -7.02
CA VAL A 92 -0.59 18.54 -5.73
C VAL A 92 -1.06 19.99 -5.84
N GLU A 93 -0.72 20.68 -6.92
CA GLU A 93 -1.11 22.08 -7.16
C GLU A 93 -2.58 22.23 -7.57
N SER A 94 -3.12 21.29 -8.34
CA SER A 94 -4.48 21.40 -8.91
C SER A 94 -5.59 20.76 -8.10
N LYS A 95 -5.27 19.88 -7.14
CA LYS A 95 -6.27 19.10 -6.38
C LYS A 95 -6.00 19.14 -4.90
N ASP A 96 -7.09 19.09 -4.12
CA ASP A 96 -7.00 18.84 -2.68
C ASP A 96 -6.65 17.37 -2.43
N VAL A 97 -5.36 17.10 -2.20
CA VAL A 97 -4.82 15.76 -1.96
C VAL A 97 -5.44 15.09 -0.73
N THR A 98 -5.98 15.87 0.23
CA THR A 98 -6.62 15.33 1.44
C THR A 98 -8.00 14.73 1.16
N LYS A 99 -8.63 15.12 0.04
CA LYS A 99 -9.96 14.65 -0.40
C LYS A 99 -9.91 13.76 -1.64
N LEU A 100 -8.75 13.67 -2.29
CA LEU A 100 -8.57 12.87 -3.48
C LEU A 100 -8.69 11.37 -3.15
N SER A 101 -9.51 10.65 -3.90
CA SER A 101 -9.60 9.20 -3.74
C SER A 101 -8.44 8.48 -4.45
N VAL A 102 -8.12 7.27 -3.98
CA VAL A 102 -7.09 6.42 -4.61
C VAL A 102 -7.45 6.08 -6.06
N ILE A 103 -8.76 5.93 -6.36
CA ILE A 103 -9.26 5.62 -7.70
C ILE A 103 -9.02 6.79 -8.66
N GLU A 104 -9.32 8.02 -8.24
CA GLU A 104 -9.10 9.22 -9.06
C GLU A 104 -7.62 9.49 -9.31
N LEU A 105 -6.78 9.28 -8.29
CA LEU A 105 -5.33 9.33 -8.43
C LEU A 105 -4.87 8.34 -9.51
N LYS A 106 -5.23 7.05 -9.36
CA LYS A 106 -4.84 5.99 -10.28
C LYS A 106 -5.29 6.29 -11.71
N ARG A 107 -6.51 6.78 -11.91
CA ARG A 107 -7.02 7.19 -13.23
C ARG A 107 -6.18 8.31 -13.84
N SER A 108 -5.81 9.31 -13.05
CA SER A 108 -4.98 10.44 -13.51
C SER A 108 -3.59 9.97 -13.95
N LEU A 109 -2.96 9.09 -13.16
CA LEU A 109 -1.64 8.53 -13.46
C LEU A 109 -1.65 7.63 -14.69
N LEU A 110 -2.64 6.75 -14.83
CA LEU A 110 -2.78 5.87 -16.00
C LEU A 110 -3.03 6.67 -17.30
N ALA A 111 -3.83 7.73 -17.23
CA ALA A 111 -4.06 8.59 -18.38
C ALA A 111 -2.78 9.31 -18.84
N HIS A 112 -1.89 9.66 -17.91
CA HIS A 112 -0.59 10.25 -18.22
C HIS A 112 0.36 9.22 -18.85
N GLU A 113 0.49 8.04 -18.24
CA GLU A 113 1.33 6.94 -18.75
C GLU A 113 0.97 6.57 -20.19
N HIS A 114 -0.33 6.43 -20.49
CA HIS A 114 -0.79 6.09 -21.84
C HIS A 114 -0.49 7.18 -22.89
N LYS A 115 -0.47 8.45 -22.50
CA LYS A 115 -0.08 9.57 -23.40
C LYS A 115 1.42 9.58 -23.66
N PHE A 116 2.22 9.25 -22.64
CA PHE A 116 3.68 9.19 -22.77
C PHE A 116 4.13 8.04 -23.68
N SER A 117 3.56 6.83 -23.50
CA SER A 117 3.91 5.67 -24.35
C SER A 117 3.61 5.91 -25.84
N LYS A 118 2.50 6.59 -26.17
CA LYS A 118 2.16 6.94 -27.56
C LYS A 118 3.13 7.95 -28.18
N ASN A 119 3.77 8.80 -27.38
CA ASN A 119 4.70 9.78 -27.90
C ASN A 119 6.07 9.15 -28.23
N GLU A 120 6.50 8.14 -27.46
CA GLU A 120 7.76 7.41 -27.74
C GLU A 120 7.70 6.57 -29.02
N GLU A 121 6.55 5.94 -29.31
CA GLU A 121 6.31 5.21 -30.57
C GLU A 121 6.36 6.13 -31.80
N ASN A 122 5.81 7.35 -31.68
CA ASN A 122 5.78 8.33 -32.78
C ASN A 122 7.13 9.03 -33.03
N THR A 123 8.05 9.01 -32.06
CA THR A 123 9.41 9.58 -32.21
C THR A 123 10.45 8.56 -32.69
N SER A 124 10.09 7.27 -32.69
CA SER A 124 10.96 6.16 -33.12
C SER A 124 10.61 5.63 -34.51
N SER A 125 9.74 6.33 -35.25
CA SER A 125 9.29 6.01 -36.62
C SER A 125 9.79 7.04 -37.63
#